data_AF-A0A1M5IA64-F1
#
_entry.id   AF-A0A1M5IA64-F1
#
_cell.length_a   1.000
_cell.length_b   1.000
_cell.length_c   1.000
_cell.angle_alpha   90.00
_cell.angle_beta   90.00
_cell.angle_gamma   90.00
#
_symmetry.space_group_name_H-M   'P 1'
#
loop_
_entity.id
_entity.type
_entity.pdbx_description
1 polymer ?
#
loop_
_entity_poly.entity_id
_entity_poly.type
_entity_poly.pdbx_seq_one_letter_code
_entity_poly.pdbx_strand_id
1 'polypeptide(L)'
;MKHHFGDFLDRTGDYWTTIPNRERFAFIADFEIGNKDEVEILTISKTQDKNHWQQIFDCPNLEELTLHDPSKEQVQAIRRLAKIKRLRVTFFRANDIEFIGDLHNLEELILEYVSGFSDLTPLSKLPKLKSVHFENLRKVSNFDGLKGSSSLRYLHIDGTFDWNQPIDNFDFLGGLPNLEVFSLGGITSKAPFPALTSVLTLEKLKKIKIGRNTIPTQEFAFLERALPNVEGAKKEIYRRFSYHSIKLTKEDFRFQLSDEIIKERHPEVRIIYNGTREVDDPSSECFEFLGKGAGRVKCNNPQADQKIEEFRQKYEQYKIEVDKIIQSYFE
;
A
#
# COMPACT_ATOMS: atom_id res chain seq x y z
N MET A 1 -11.28 -4.99 15.68
CA MET A 1 -11.57 -3.74 14.96
C MET A 1 -11.65 -4.09 13.48
N LYS A 2 -12.78 -3.86 12.79
CA LYS A 2 -12.76 -3.85 11.32
C LYS A 2 -12.06 -2.54 10.95
N HIS A 3 -10.82 -2.61 10.52
CA HIS A 3 -10.08 -1.41 10.13
C HIS A 3 -10.69 -0.90 8.83
N HIS A 4 -11.47 0.17 8.89
CA HIS A 4 -11.96 0.88 7.72
C HIS A 4 -10.88 1.87 7.32
N PHE A 5 -9.93 1.38 6.55
CA PHE A 5 -8.84 2.20 6.05
C PHE A 5 -9.32 3.11 4.92
N GLY A 6 -8.81 4.34 4.92
CA GLY A 6 -9.04 5.33 3.88
C GLY A 6 -8.53 4.87 2.51
N ASP A 7 -8.70 5.70 1.50
CA ASP A 7 -8.18 5.40 0.18
C ASP A 7 -6.66 5.59 0.15
N PHE A 8 -5.91 4.48 0.20
CA PHE A 8 -4.44 4.48 0.17
C PHE A 8 -3.86 4.23 -1.23
N LEU A 9 -4.71 4.08 -2.23
CA LEU A 9 -4.30 3.85 -3.61
C LEU A 9 -3.69 5.13 -4.19
N ASP A 10 -2.62 4.97 -4.99
CA ASP A 10 -2.07 6.10 -5.73
C ASP A 10 -3.02 6.48 -6.86
N ARG A 11 -3.74 7.59 -6.67
CA ARG A 11 -4.68 8.15 -7.65
C ARG A 11 -3.99 9.01 -8.71
N THR A 12 -2.66 9.07 -8.73
CA THR A 12 -1.94 9.73 -9.82
C THR A 12 -1.88 8.81 -11.04
N GLY A 13 -2.05 9.37 -12.24
CA GLY A 13 -2.08 8.58 -13.47
C GLY A 13 -3.34 7.72 -13.63
N ASP A 14 -3.19 6.58 -14.30
CA ASP A 14 -4.27 5.66 -14.71
C ASP A 14 -4.22 4.28 -14.02
N TYR A 15 -3.46 4.17 -12.92
CA TYR A 15 -3.27 2.89 -12.22
C TYR A 15 -4.57 2.36 -11.59
N TRP A 16 -5.39 3.24 -11.02
CA TRP A 16 -6.59 2.85 -10.27
C TRP A 16 -7.81 3.71 -10.64
N THR A 17 -8.85 3.07 -11.16
CA THR A 17 -10.17 3.67 -11.38
C THR A 17 -11.24 3.06 -10.47
N THR A 18 -10.92 2.02 -9.69
CA THR A 18 -11.81 1.45 -8.66
C THR A 18 -12.25 2.49 -7.65
N ILE A 19 -13.48 2.38 -7.17
CA ILE A 19 -14.02 3.32 -6.19
C ILE A 19 -13.19 3.31 -4.89
N PRO A 20 -13.10 4.47 -4.20
CA PRO A 20 -12.48 4.55 -2.88
C PRO A 20 -13.09 3.54 -1.90
N ASN A 21 -12.25 2.93 -1.05
CA ASN A 21 -12.69 1.90 -0.10
C ASN A 21 -13.87 2.36 0.78
N ARG A 22 -13.89 3.65 1.17
CA ARG A 22 -14.95 4.26 2.00
C ARG A 22 -16.32 4.30 1.31
N GLU A 23 -16.35 4.30 -0.02
CA GLU A 23 -17.56 4.46 -0.84
C GLU A 23 -18.18 3.11 -1.23
N ARG A 24 -17.47 1.99 -1.03
CA ARG A 24 -17.93 0.66 -1.47
C ARG A 24 -19.32 0.26 -0.95
N PHE A 25 -19.69 0.69 0.25
CA PHE A 25 -20.98 0.35 0.84
C PHE A 25 -22.15 1.14 0.23
N ALA A 26 -21.89 2.22 -0.50
CA ALA A 26 -22.94 2.92 -1.26
C ALA A 26 -23.50 2.07 -2.42
N PHE A 27 -22.77 1.01 -2.81
CA PHE A 27 -23.12 0.12 -3.92
C PHE A 27 -23.57 -1.27 -3.45
N ILE A 28 -24.00 -1.40 -2.18
CA ILE A 28 -24.40 -2.69 -1.63
C ILE A 28 -25.69 -3.20 -2.29
N ALA A 29 -25.66 -4.45 -2.78
CA ALA A 29 -26.81 -5.13 -3.40
C ALA A 29 -27.74 -5.78 -2.34
N ASP A 30 -28.32 -5.00 -1.43
CA ASP A 30 -29.22 -5.47 -0.37
C ASP A 30 -30.71 -5.20 -0.63
N PHE A 31 -31.05 -4.76 -1.85
CA PHE A 31 -32.41 -4.50 -2.34
C PHE A 31 -32.59 -4.97 -3.81
N GLU A 32 -33.83 -4.97 -4.31
CA GLU A 32 -34.14 -5.22 -5.72
C GLU A 32 -33.66 -4.05 -6.61
N ILE A 33 -32.82 -4.36 -7.60
CA ILE A 33 -32.25 -3.43 -8.56
C ILE A 33 -33.28 -3.22 -9.69
N GLY A 34 -33.85 -2.03 -9.74
CA GLY A 34 -34.84 -1.64 -10.75
C GLY A 34 -34.26 -1.59 -12.17
N ASN A 35 -33.29 -0.70 -12.41
CA ASN A 35 -32.66 -0.53 -13.73
C ASN A 35 -31.28 -1.21 -13.77
N LYS A 36 -31.25 -2.46 -14.22
CA LYS A 36 -30.03 -3.29 -14.25
C LYS A 36 -29.03 -2.86 -15.33
N ASP A 37 -29.49 -2.14 -16.36
CA ASP A 37 -28.63 -1.64 -17.45
C ASP A 37 -27.72 -0.48 -17.01
N GLU A 38 -28.08 0.25 -15.97
CA GLU A 38 -27.27 1.36 -15.44
C GLU A 38 -26.24 0.92 -14.38
N VAL A 39 -26.26 -0.35 -13.99
CA VAL A 39 -25.43 -0.85 -12.90
C VAL A 39 -24.04 -1.27 -13.40
N GLU A 40 -23.04 -0.47 -13.04
CA GLU A 40 -21.63 -0.73 -13.34
C GLU A 40 -20.81 -1.22 -12.14
N ILE A 41 -21.30 -0.96 -10.92
CA ILE A 41 -20.57 -1.21 -9.67
C ILE A 41 -21.51 -1.85 -8.65
N LEU A 42 -21.10 -2.95 -8.03
CA LEU A 42 -21.84 -3.58 -6.93
C LEU A 42 -20.91 -4.05 -5.80
N THR A 43 -21.47 -4.11 -4.60
CA THR A 43 -20.88 -4.73 -3.42
C THR A 43 -21.78 -5.84 -2.92
N ILE A 44 -21.20 -7.04 -2.76
CA ILE A 44 -21.88 -8.20 -2.18
C ILE A 44 -21.17 -8.73 -0.93
N SER A 45 -21.95 -9.34 -0.03
CA SER A 45 -21.57 -9.86 1.29
C SER A 45 -22.39 -11.09 1.62
N LYS A 46 -21.86 -11.99 2.46
CA LYS A 46 -22.60 -13.19 2.90
C LYS A 46 -23.86 -12.87 3.71
N THR A 47 -24.01 -11.63 4.18
CA THR A 47 -25.14 -11.18 4.99
C THR A 47 -26.38 -10.80 4.17
N GLN A 48 -26.24 -10.65 2.85
CA GLN A 48 -27.35 -10.28 1.98
C GLN A 48 -28.25 -11.48 1.67
N ASP A 49 -29.52 -11.17 1.38
CA ASP A 49 -30.44 -12.15 0.80
C ASP A 49 -29.87 -12.69 -0.51
N LYS A 50 -30.09 -14.00 -0.74
CA LYS A 50 -29.62 -14.68 -1.94
C LYS A 50 -30.18 -14.06 -3.22
N ASN A 51 -31.46 -13.68 -3.20
CA ASN A 51 -32.12 -13.07 -4.34
C ASN A 51 -31.48 -11.72 -4.67
N HIS A 52 -31.06 -10.95 -3.66
CA HIS A 52 -30.50 -9.62 -3.90
C HIS A 52 -29.10 -9.68 -4.51
N TRP A 53 -28.18 -10.48 -3.96
CA TRP A 53 -26.82 -10.53 -4.50
C TRP A 53 -26.75 -11.23 -5.87
N GLN A 54 -27.67 -12.16 -6.18
CA GLN A 54 -27.66 -12.87 -7.46
C GLN A 54 -28.00 -11.97 -8.66
N GLN A 55 -28.59 -10.79 -8.43
CA GLN A 55 -28.83 -9.79 -9.48
C GLN A 55 -27.55 -9.31 -10.18
N ILE A 56 -26.35 -9.58 -9.63
CA ILE A 56 -25.07 -9.35 -10.32
C ILE A 56 -25.02 -10.02 -11.70
N PHE A 57 -25.75 -11.12 -11.91
CA PHE A 57 -25.81 -11.83 -13.19
C PHE A 57 -26.71 -11.15 -14.22
N ASP A 58 -27.63 -10.31 -13.75
CA ASP A 58 -28.63 -9.64 -14.58
C ASP A 58 -28.21 -8.20 -14.92
N CYS A 59 -27.07 -7.72 -14.41
CA CYS A 59 -26.51 -6.40 -14.68
C CYS A 59 -25.48 -6.46 -15.82
N PRO A 60 -25.85 -6.18 -17.09
CA PRO A 60 -24.99 -6.45 -18.25
C PRO A 60 -23.75 -5.55 -18.34
N ASN A 61 -23.75 -4.42 -17.63
CA ASN A 61 -22.69 -3.42 -17.62
C ASN A 61 -21.84 -3.44 -16.34
N LEU A 62 -22.00 -4.47 -15.49
CA LEU A 62 -21.22 -4.62 -14.26
C LEU A 62 -19.73 -4.83 -14.60
N GLU A 63 -18.89 -3.87 -14.23
CA GLU A 63 -17.44 -3.91 -14.45
C GLU A 63 -16.64 -3.92 -13.14
N GLU A 64 -17.24 -3.49 -12.04
CA GLU A 64 -16.60 -3.45 -10.73
C GLU A 64 -17.41 -4.18 -9.66
N LEU A 65 -16.74 -5.10 -8.96
CA LEU A 65 -17.35 -5.89 -7.92
C LEU A 65 -16.51 -5.86 -6.65
N THR A 66 -17.15 -5.54 -5.54
CA THR A 66 -16.60 -5.76 -4.20
C THR A 66 -17.24 -6.99 -3.57
N LEU A 67 -16.41 -7.95 -3.16
CA LEU A 67 -16.77 -9.06 -2.29
C LEU A 67 -16.37 -8.73 -0.84
N HIS A 68 -17.31 -8.26 -0.02
CA HIS A 68 -17.07 -7.95 1.39
C HIS A 68 -17.53 -9.08 2.30
N ASP A 69 -16.60 -9.78 2.95
CA ASP A 69 -16.91 -10.96 3.77
C ASP A 69 -17.85 -11.95 3.04
N PRO A 70 -17.47 -12.39 1.81
CA PRO A 70 -18.35 -13.17 0.95
C PRO A 70 -18.49 -14.61 1.43
N SER A 71 -19.58 -15.26 1.01
CA SER A 71 -19.73 -16.71 1.13
C SER A 71 -18.89 -17.44 0.07
N LYS A 72 -18.63 -18.74 0.27
CA LYS A 72 -17.97 -19.56 -0.76
C LYS A 72 -18.78 -19.63 -2.05
N GLU A 73 -20.11 -19.64 -1.95
CA GLU A 73 -21.01 -19.65 -3.11
C GLU A 73 -20.85 -18.35 -3.93
N GLN A 74 -20.83 -17.20 -3.28
CA GLN A 74 -20.62 -15.90 -3.92
C GLN A 74 -19.28 -15.86 -4.66
N VAL A 75 -18.21 -16.35 -4.04
CA VAL A 75 -16.87 -16.41 -4.67
C VAL A 75 -16.85 -17.31 -5.90
N GLN A 76 -17.50 -18.48 -5.87
CA GLN A 76 -17.55 -19.33 -7.07
C GLN A 76 -18.45 -18.75 -8.17
N ALA A 77 -19.49 -18.02 -7.79
CA ALA A 77 -20.41 -17.38 -8.70
C ALA A 77 -19.74 -16.34 -9.62
N ILE A 78 -18.73 -15.59 -9.12
CA ILE A 78 -18.12 -14.51 -9.92
C ILE A 78 -17.35 -15.00 -11.14
N ARG A 79 -16.94 -16.28 -11.20
CA ARG A 79 -16.22 -16.86 -12.35
C ARG A 79 -16.96 -16.67 -13.68
N ARG A 80 -18.29 -16.49 -13.62
CA ARG A 80 -19.15 -16.26 -14.79
C ARG A 80 -19.17 -14.80 -15.27
N LEU A 81 -18.66 -13.86 -14.48
CA LEU A 81 -18.72 -12.43 -14.77
C LEU A 81 -17.51 -11.99 -15.61
N ALA A 82 -17.47 -12.45 -16.86
CA ALA A 82 -16.33 -12.24 -17.75
C ALA A 82 -16.00 -10.77 -18.07
N LYS A 83 -16.91 -9.83 -17.79
CA LYS A 83 -16.72 -8.38 -18.03
C LYS A 83 -16.06 -7.64 -16.86
N ILE A 84 -15.87 -8.29 -15.71
CA ILE A 84 -15.28 -7.63 -14.53
C ILE A 84 -13.86 -7.17 -14.86
N LYS A 85 -13.65 -5.86 -14.69
CA LYS A 85 -12.35 -5.19 -14.82
C LYS A 85 -11.76 -4.87 -13.46
N ARG A 86 -12.57 -4.72 -12.41
CA ARG A 86 -12.13 -4.27 -11.09
C ARG A 86 -12.72 -5.16 -10.01
N LEU A 87 -11.86 -5.79 -9.22
CA LEU A 87 -12.26 -6.71 -8.17
C LEU A 87 -11.62 -6.31 -6.84
N ARG A 88 -12.46 -6.11 -5.82
CA ARG A 88 -12.02 -6.00 -4.43
C ARG A 88 -12.55 -7.18 -3.64
N VAL A 89 -11.68 -7.89 -2.93
CA VAL A 89 -12.08 -8.96 -2.01
C VAL A 89 -11.59 -8.60 -0.61
N THR A 90 -12.51 -8.59 0.36
CA THR A 90 -12.18 -8.27 1.75
C THR A 90 -12.69 -9.33 2.71
N PHE A 91 -11.92 -9.61 3.76
CA PHE A 91 -12.32 -10.51 4.86
C PHE A 91 -12.75 -11.91 4.39
N PHE A 92 -11.96 -12.56 3.53
CA PHE A 92 -12.28 -13.89 3.03
C PHE A 92 -11.21 -14.92 3.41
N ARG A 93 -11.66 -16.12 3.80
CA ARG A 93 -10.78 -17.27 4.01
C ARG A 93 -10.87 -18.23 2.82
N ALA A 94 -9.90 -18.12 1.93
CA ALA A 94 -9.78 -18.92 0.71
C ALA A 94 -8.80 -20.08 0.91
N ASN A 95 -9.06 -21.23 0.30
CA ASN A 95 -8.05 -22.29 0.19
C ASN A 95 -7.08 -22.01 -0.98
N ASP A 96 -7.57 -21.32 -2.00
CA ASP A 96 -6.88 -20.91 -3.22
C ASP A 96 -7.55 -19.62 -3.76
N ILE A 97 -6.95 -19.04 -4.79
CA ILE A 97 -7.50 -17.88 -5.52
C ILE A 97 -7.73 -18.20 -7.00
N GLU A 98 -7.96 -19.47 -7.37
CA GLU A 98 -8.13 -19.87 -8.77
C GLU A 98 -9.31 -19.17 -9.45
N PHE A 99 -10.37 -18.85 -8.69
CA PHE A 99 -11.53 -18.11 -9.19
C PHE A 99 -11.18 -16.71 -9.74
N ILE A 100 -10.06 -16.13 -9.30
CA ILE A 100 -9.57 -14.85 -9.82
C ILE A 100 -8.94 -15.04 -11.20
N GLY A 101 -8.24 -16.15 -11.42
CA GLY A 101 -7.56 -16.46 -12.70
C GLY A 101 -8.50 -16.62 -13.89
N ASP A 102 -9.79 -16.85 -13.64
CA ASP A 102 -10.84 -16.94 -14.68
C ASP A 102 -11.32 -15.56 -15.19
N LEU A 103 -10.98 -14.48 -14.49
CA LEU A 103 -11.43 -13.12 -14.81
C LEU A 103 -10.48 -12.44 -15.81
N HIS A 104 -10.38 -12.95 -17.05
CA HIS A 104 -9.38 -12.51 -18.04
C HIS A 104 -9.42 -11.02 -18.43
N ASN A 105 -10.51 -10.30 -18.13
CA ASN A 105 -10.63 -8.86 -18.34
C ASN A 105 -10.25 -8.03 -17.10
N LEU A 106 -9.81 -8.66 -16.01
CA LEU A 106 -9.45 -7.98 -14.77
C LEU A 106 -8.21 -7.12 -14.97
N GLU A 107 -8.35 -5.84 -14.62
CA GLU A 107 -7.33 -4.79 -14.70
C GLU A 107 -6.83 -4.41 -13.31
N GLU A 108 -7.71 -4.39 -12.31
CA GLU A 108 -7.41 -3.91 -10.96
C GLU A 108 -7.87 -4.92 -9.91
N LEU A 109 -6.96 -5.32 -9.03
CA LEU A 109 -7.23 -6.30 -7.99
C LEU A 109 -6.80 -5.79 -6.61
N ILE A 110 -7.73 -5.87 -5.65
CA ILE A 110 -7.47 -5.52 -4.26
C ILE A 110 -7.85 -6.71 -3.37
N LEU A 111 -6.88 -7.21 -2.59
CA LEU A 111 -7.08 -8.26 -1.60
C LEU A 111 -6.72 -7.73 -0.21
N GLU A 112 -7.71 -7.54 0.66
CA GLU A 112 -7.54 -7.02 2.01
C GLU A 112 -8.06 -8.04 3.02
N TYR A 113 -7.20 -8.52 3.93
CA TYR A 113 -7.57 -9.58 4.89
C TYR A 113 -8.07 -10.86 4.21
N VAL A 114 -7.55 -11.19 3.03
CA VAL A 114 -7.81 -12.46 2.34
C VAL A 114 -6.72 -13.47 2.73
N SER A 115 -7.10 -14.60 3.31
CA SER A 115 -6.14 -15.53 3.91
C SER A 115 -6.45 -16.99 3.61
N GLY A 116 -5.49 -17.87 3.86
CA GLY A 116 -5.67 -19.32 3.77
C GLY A 116 -4.99 -19.98 2.56
N PHE A 117 -4.57 -19.18 1.59
CA PHE A 117 -3.79 -19.56 0.41
C PHE A 117 -2.34 -19.01 0.50
N SER A 118 -1.42 -19.62 -0.23
CA SER A 118 -0.02 -19.18 -0.34
C SER A 118 0.45 -19.01 -1.79
N ASP A 119 -0.31 -19.54 -2.75
CA ASP A 119 0.03 -19.51 -4.17
C ASP A 119 -0.65 -18.33 -4.88
N LEU A 120 0.16 -17.50 -5.54
CA LEU A 120 -0.29 -16.36 -6.34
C LEU A 120 -0.28 -16.64 -7.85
N THR A 121 0.13 -17.83 -8.29
CA THR A 121 0.22 -18.21 -9.72
C THR A 121 -1.05 -17.95 -10.53
N PRO A 122 -2.28 -18.07 -9.98
CA PRO A 122 -3.49 -17.71 -10.72
C PRO A 122 -3.50 -16.27 -11.26
N LEU A 123 -2.78 -15.34 -10.63
CA LEU A 123 -2.71 -13.93 -11.08
C LEU A 123 -1.88 -13.76 -12.36
N SER A 124 -0.90 -14.63 -12.60
CA SER A 124 -0.11 -14.62 -13.85
C SER A 124 -0.94 -14.93 -15.10
N LYS A 125 -2.14 -15.52 -14.93
CA LYS A 125 -3.09 -15.84 -16.01
C LYS A 125 -3.87 -14.61 -16.51
N LEU A 126 -3.70 -13.45 -15.88
CA LEU A 126 -4.49 -12.25 -16.15
C LEU A 126 -3.75 -11.27 -17.06
N PRO A 127 -4.02 -11.27 -18.38
CA PRO A 127 -3.23 -10.52 -19.35
C PRO A 127 -3.43 -8.99 -19.29
N LYS A 128 -4.46 -8.53 -18.58
CA LYS A 128 -4.81 -7.11 -18.45
C LYS A 128 -4.55 -6.54 -17.05
N LEU A 129 -4.10 -7.36 -16.10
CA LEU A 129 -3.93 -6.95 -14.71
C LEU A 129 -2.81 -5.91 -14.62
N LYS A 130 -3.18 -4.64 -14.46
CA LYS A 130 -2.27 -3.50 -14.39
C LYS A 130 -1.92 -3.11 -12.95
N SER A 131 -2.82 -3.39 -12.00
CA SER A 131 -2.65 -2.91 -10.63
C SER A 131 -3.09 -3.92 -9.59
N VAL A 132 -2.21 -4.17 -8.61
CA VAL A 132 -2.52 -5.02 -7.46
C VAL A 132 -2.23 -4.32 -6.13
N HIS A 133 -3.13 -4.53 -5.18
CA HIS A 133 -2.98 -4.14 -3.77
C HIS A 133 -3.19 -5.38 -2.91
N PHE A 134 -2.20 -5.71 -2.08
CA PHE A 134 -2.26 -6.80 -1.12
C PHE A 134 -2.07 -6.28 0.30
N GLU A 135 -3.04 -6.54 1.16
CA GLU A 135 -2.97 -6.23 2.59
C GLU A 135 -3.32 -7.48 3.41
N ASN A 136 -2.43 -7.86 4.33
CA ASN A 136 -2.67 -8.92 5.32
C ASN A 136 -2.94 -10.32 4.73
N LEU A 137 -2.13 -10.74 3.75
CA LEU A 137 -2.19 -12.07 3.16
C LEU A 137 -1.41 -13.09 4.01
N ARG A 138 -2.00 -13.49 5.15
CA ARG A 138 -1.32 -14.20 6.26
C ARG A 138 -0.50 -15.45 5.94
N LYS A 139 -0.75 -16.12 4.81
CA LYS A 139 -0.04 -17.33 4.38
C LYS A 139 0.83 -17.13 3.14
N VAL A 140 0.78 -15.95 2.54
CA VAL A 140 1.64 -15.58 1.42
C VAL A 140 2.93 -15.02 2.00
N SER A 141 4.07 -15.55 1.58
CA SER A 141 5.39 -14.99 1.86
C SER A 141 6.29 -15.04 0.63
N ASN A 142 6.03 -15.99 -0.26
CA ASN A 142 6.57 -16.06 -1.60
C ASN A 142 5.62 -15.32 -2.57
N PHE A 143 6.16 -14.36 -3.32
CA PHE A 143 5.42 -13.56 -4.30
C PHE A 143 5.77 -13.93 -5.76
N ASP A 144 6.48 -15.03 -5.98
CA ASP A 144 6.90 -15.50 -7.31
C ASP A 144 5.74 -15.82 -8.25
N GLY A 145 4.54 -16.07 -7.72
CA GLY A 145 3.33 -16.22 -8.55
C GLY A 145 2.97 -14.96 -9.36
N LEU A 146 3.60 -13.81 -9.08
CA LEU A 146 3.50 -12.59 -9.88
C LEU A 146 4.47 -12.57 -11.07
N LYS A 147 5.52 -13.39 -11.08
CA LYS A 147 6.51 -13.42 -12.17
C LYS A 147 5.79 -13.70 -13.51
N GLY A 148 6.14 -12.93 -14.54
CA GLY A 148 5.51 -13.05 -15.85
C GLY A 148 4.25 -12.18 -16.03
N SER A 149 3.81 -11.45 -15.00
CA SER A 149 2.72 -10.47 -15.10
C SER A 149 3.16 -9.23 -15.87
N SER A 150 3.31 -9.37 -17.19
CA SER A 150 3.83 -8.32 -18.06
C SER A 150 2.93 -7.10 -18.15
N SER A 151 1.64 -7.19 -17.83
CA SER A 151 0.74 -6.03 -17.78
C SER A 151 0.86 -5.20 -16.49
N LEU A 152 1.50 -5.74 -15.45
CA LEU A 152 1.50 -5.14 -14.12
C LEU A 152 2.37 -3.88 -14.06
N ARG A 153 1.75 -2.75 -13.73
CA ARG A 153 2.35 -1.41 -13.63
C ARG A 153 2.38 -0.90 -12.19
N TYR A 154 1.48 -1.36 -11.32
CA TYR A 154 1.40 -0.93 -9.93
C TYR A 154 1.35 -2.13 -8.98
N LEU A 155 2.29 -2.19 -8.02
CA LEU A 155 2.33 -3.19 -6.97
C LEU A 155 2.42 -2.54 -5.60
N HIS A 156 1.43 -2.82 -4.75
CA HIS A 156 1.45 -2.44 -3.35
C HIS A 156 1.27 -3.66 -2.45
N ILE A 157 2.19 -3.83 -1.50
CA ILE A 157 2.16 -4.89 -0.49
C ILE A 157 2.24 -4.23 0.88
N ASP A 158 1.24 -4.47 1.73
CA ASP A 158 1.18 -3.94 3.08
C ASP A 158 0.85 -5.02 4.12
N GLY A 159 1.36 -4.80 5.33
CA GLY A 159 0.83 -5.45 6.52
C GLY A 159 -0.25 -4.59 7.17
N THR A 160 -0.53 -4.90 8.42
CA THR A 160 -1.41 -4.14 9.30
C THR A 160 -0.64 -3.71 10.55
N PHE A 161 -1.24 -2.83 11.35
CA PHE A 161 -0.63 -2.36 12.60
C PHE A 161 -0.26 -3.49 13.57
N ASP A 162 -1.03 -4.58 13.57
CA ASP A 162 -0.86 -5.74 14.43
C ASP A 162 -0.10 -6.90 13.76
N TRP A 163 0.18 -6.82 12.45
CA TRP A 163 0.80 -7.91 11.73
C TRP A 163 1.60 -7.44 10.53
N ASN A 164 2.89 -7.75 10.51
CA ASN A 164 3.73 -7.45 9.36
C ASN A 164 3.62 -8.54 8.28
N GLN A 165 3.45 -8.16 7.02
CA GLN A 165 3.45 -9.07 5.88
C GLN A 165 4.85 -9.68 5.68
N PRO A 166 5.05 -11.01 5.85
CA PRO A 166 6.33 -11.64 5.57
C PRO A 166 6.59 -11.62 4.07
N ILE A 167 7.84 -11.37 3.70
CA ILE A 167 8.34 -11.49 2.33
C ILE A 167 9.61 -12.33 2.41
N ASP A 168 9.62 -13.50 1.75
CA ASP A 168 10.76 -14.42 1.77
C ASP A 168 11.96 -13.83 1.02
N ASN A 169 11.73 -13.26 -0.16
CA ASN A 169 12.68 -12.49 -0.98
C ASN A 169 11.95 -11.56 -1.97
N PHE A 170 12.70 -10.75 -2.71
CA PHE A 170 12.17 -9.81 -3.71
C PHE A 170 12.51 -10.20 -5.15
N ASP A 171 12.86 -11.45 -5.42
CA ASP A 171 13.26 -11.93 -6.76
C ASP A 171 12.12 -11.86 -7.78
N PHE A 172 10.88 -11.89 -7.29
CA PHE A 172 9.69 -11.69 -8.12
C PHE A 172 9.67 -10.36 -8.87
N LEU A 173 10.35 -9.32 -8.37
CA LEU A 173 10.45 -8.03 -9.04
C LEU A 173 11.11 -8.17 -10.42
N GLY A 174 12.10 -9.06 -10.58
CA GLY A 174 12.74 -9.31 -11.87
C GLY A 174 11.80 -9.87 -12.95
N GLY A 175 10.64 -10.39 -12.55
CA GLY A 175 9.59 -10.87 -13.45
C GLY A 175 8.52 -9.83 -13.79
N LEU A 176 8.71 -8.55 -13.42
CA LEU A 176 7.72 -7.47 -13.59
C LEU A 176 8.30 -6.32 -14.46
N PRO A 177 8.58 -6.56 -15.75
CA PRO A 177 9.34 -5.63 -16.60
C PRO A 177 8.63 -4.30 -16.88
N ASN A 178 7.32 -4.21 -16.63
CA ASN A 178 6.53 -3.00 -16.84
C ASN A 178 6.11 -2.29 -15.54
N LEU A 179 6.71 -2.66 -14.40
CA LEU A 179 6.37 -2.05 -13.11
C LEU A 179 6.81 -0.58 -13.07
N GLU A 180 5.85 0.31 -12.79
CA GLU A 180 6.04 1.76 -12.72
C GLU A 180 6.02 2.25 -11.26
N VAL A 181 5.22 1.61 -10.40
CA VAL A 181 5.12 1.95 -8.98
C VAL A 181 5.27 0.70 -8.11
N PHE A 182 6.23 0.75 -7.19
CA PHE A 182 6.43 -0.27 -6.18
C PHE A 182 6.26 0.32 -4.77
N SER A 183 5.37 -0.26 -3.97
CA SER A 183 5.09 0.24 -2.63
C SER A 183 5.07 -0.86 -1.58
N LEU A 184 5.74 -0.59 -0.45
CA LEU A 184 5.79 -1.48 0.72
C LEU A 184 5.44 -0.72 2.00
N GLY A 185 4.52 -1.27 2.78
CA GLY A 185 4.22 -0.87 4.15
C GLY A 185 4.21 -2.09 5.06
N GLY A 186 4.48 -1.92 6.37
CA GLY A 186 4.21 -2.99 7.36
C GLY A 186 4.74 -4.39 6.99
N ILE A 187 5.95 -4.54 6.45
CA ILE A 187 6.49 -5.85 6.04
C ILE A 187 7.56 -6.36 7.00
N THR A 188 7.80 -7.67 6.94
CA THR A 188 9.01 -8.33 7.47
C THR A 188 9.74 -9.01 6.33
N SER A 189 10.82 -8.39 5.87
CA SER A 189 11.76 -9.03 4.93
C SER A 189 12.52 -10.14 5.67
N LYS A 190 12.56 -11.33 5.07
CA LYS A 190 13.43 -12.43 5.51
C LYS A 190 14.71 -12.53 4.68
N ALA A 191 14.79 -11.80 3.57
CA ALA A 191 15.97 -11.78 2.72
C ALA A 191 17.12 -11.02 3.38
N PRO A 192 18.37 -11.51 3.26
CA PRO A 192 19.55 -10.77 3.68
C PRO A 192 19.77 -9.56 2.77
N PHE A 193 20.51 -8.57 3.28
CA PHE A 193 20.99 -7.47 2.46
C PHE A 193 22.02 -7.96 1.43
N PRO A 194 22.00 -7.47 0.17
CA PRO A 194 21.02 -6.56 -0.44
C PRO A 194 19.75 -7.29 -0.95
N ALA A 195 18.63 -7.09 -0.25
CA ALA A 195 17.39 -7.83 -0.51
C ALA A 195 16.69 -7.34 -1.78
N LEU A 196 16.85 -6.08 -2.15
CA LEU A 196 16.13 -5.41 -3.24
C LEU A 196 16.91 -5.38 -4.56
N THR A 197 17.90 -6.26 -4.74
CA THR A 197 18.77 -6.25 -5.95
C THR A 197 18.00 -6.31 -7.27
N SER A 198 16.89 -7.04 -7.32
CA SER A 198 16.04 -7.18 -8.51
C SER A 198 15.44 -5.88 -9.03
N VAL A 199 15.43 -4.79 -8.24
CA VAL A 199 14.99 -3.47 -8.74
C VAL A 199 15.88 -2.93 -9.86
N LEU A 200 17.13 -3.40 -9.98
CA LEU A 200 18.05 -3.02 -11.07
C LEU A 200 17.54 -3.44 -12.45
N THR A 201 16.61 -4.40 -12.51
CA THR A 201 15.98 -4.87 -13.75
C THR A 201 14.74 -4.05 -14.16
N LEU A 202 14.25 -3.15 -13.29
CA LEU A 202 12.98 -2.45 -13.46
C LEU A 202 13.15 -1.13 -14.22
N GLU A 203 13.35 -1.20 -15.53
CA GLU A 203 13.63 -0.04 -16.39
C GLU A 203 12.50 1.00 -16.43
N LYS A 204 11.26 0.59 -16.17
CA LYS A 204 10.08 1.48 -16.21
C LYS A 204 9.68 2.04 -14.84
N LEU A 205 10.45 1.74 -13.79
CA LEU A 205 10.10 2.15 -12.44
C LEU A 205 10.20 3.68 -12.31
N LYS A 206 9.08 4.31 -11.94
CA LYS A 206 8.96 5.76 -11.78
C LYS A 206 8.94 6.16 -10.32
N LYS A 207 8.40 5.31 -9.45
CA LYS A 207 8.17 5.63 -8.04
C LYS A 207 8.33 4.43 -7.11
N ILE A 208 8.99 4.68 -5.99
CA ILE A 208 9.03 3.77 -4.84
C ILE A 208 8.42 4.45 -3.61
N LYS A 209 7.43 3.79 -3.01
CA LYS A 209 6.80 4.22 -1.75
C LYS A 209 7.04 3.18 -0.66
N ILE A 210 8.14 3.34 0.05
CA ILE A 210 8.50 2.52 1.21
C ILE A 210 8.48 3.36 2.48
N GLY A 211 7.76 2.90 3.50
CA GLY A 211 7.72 3.52 4.82
C GLY A 211 9.12 3.59 5.47
N ARG A 212 9.43 4.68 6.18
CA ARG A 212 10.78 4.95 6.74
C ARG A 212 11.31 3.87 7.68
N ASN A 213 10.40 3.13 8.32
CA ASN A 213 10.71 2.08 9.28
C ASN A 213 10.46 0.66 8.71
N THR A 214 10.22 0.54 7.40
CA THR A 214 9.85 -0.72 6.75
C THR A 214 11.09 -1.61 6.48
N ILE A 215 12.20 -1.03 6.03
CA ILE A 215 13.45 -1.73 5.67
C ILE A 215 14.65 -1.13 6.42
N PRO A 216 15.76 -1.88 6.62
CA PRO A 216 16.98 -1.36 7.26
C PRO A 216 17.62 -0.18 6.52
N THR A 217 18.40 0.64 7.23
CA THR A 217 19.09 1.83 6.68
C THR A 217 19.93 1.53 5.43
N GLN A 218 20.67 0.42 5.42
CA GLN A 218 21.49 0.01 4.28
C GLN A 218 20.68 -0.28 3.00
N GLU A 219 19.44 -0.76 3.13
CA GLU A 219 18.55 -0.94 1.96
C GLU A 219 18.09 0.42 1.39
N PHE A 220 17.88 1.44 2.23
CA PHE A 220 17.62 2.79 1.73
C PHE A 220 18.81 3.37 0.98
N ALA A 221 20.03 3.16 1.49
CA ALA A 221 21.24 3.53 0.75
C ALA A 221 21.33 2.76 -0.59
N PHE A 222 20.99 1.46 -0.59
CA PHE A 222 20.91 0.67 -1.83
C PHE A 222 19.95 1.29 -2.85
N LEU A 223 18.72 1.59 -2.45
CA LEU A 223 17.72 2.19 -3.34
C LEU A 223 18.14 3.56 -3.88
N GLU A 224 18.75 4.42 -3.04
CA GLU A 224 19.24 5.73 -3.47
C GLU A 224 20.30 5.64 -4.58
N ARG A 225 21.20 4.65 -4.49
CA ARG A 225 22.26 4.45 -5.50
C ARG A 225 21.77 3.69 -6.72
N ALA A 226 20.94 2.67 -6.51
CA ALA A 226 20.39 1.84 -7.59
C ALA A 226 19.41 2.61 -8.47
N LEU A 227 18.67 3.58 -7.91
CA LEU A 227 17.53 4.23 -8.55
C LEU A 227 17.57 5.76 -8.40
N PRO A 228 18.62 6.45 -8.88
CA PRO A 228 18.81 7.88 -8.62
C PRO A 228 17.73 8.79 -9.22
N ASN A 229 17.02 8.32 -10.26
CA ASN A 229 15.98 9.06 -10.97
C ASN A 229 14.55 8.65 -10.60
N VAL A 230 14.38 7.72 -9.64
CA VAL A 230 13.08 7.20 -9.23
C VAL A 230 12.53 7.99 -8.05
N GLU A 231 11.29 8.47 -8.16
CA GLU A 231 10.63 9.22 -7.09
C GLU A 231 10.59 8.39 -5.80
N GLY A 232 11.05 8.97 -4.69
CA GLY A 232 10.99 8.33 -3.37
C GLY A 232 12.12 7.35 -3.04
N ALA A 233 13.03 7.06 -3.99
CA ALA A 233 14.23 6.26 -3.75
C ALA A 233 15.23 6.98 -2.82
N LYS A 234 15.48 8.27 -3.08
CA LYS A 234 16.22 9.15 -2.16
C LYS A 234 15.29 9.64 -1.05
N LYS A 235 15.73 9.57 0.20
CA LYS A 235 15.02 10.08 1.38
C LYS A 235 15.96 10.82 2.31
N GLU A 236 15.43 11.81 3.02
CA GLU A 236 16.16 12.45 4.11
C GLU A 236 16.57 11.41 5.18
N ILE A 237 17.83 11.42 5.58
CA ILE A 237 18.43 10.45 6.52
C ILE A 237 17.85 10.55 7.93
N TYR A 238 17.19 11.66 8.27
CA TYR A 238 16.35 11.79 9.45
C TYR A 238 15.14 12.69 9.17
N ARG A 239 14.16 12.68 10.06
CA ARG A 239 13.10 13.69 10.11
C ARG A 239 12.88 14.16 11.53
N ARG A 240 12.44 15.40 11.69
CA ARG A 240 11.93 15.92 12.97
C ARG A 240 10.45 15.59 13.08
N PHE A 241 10.01 15.11 14.24
CA PHE A 241 8.59 14.86 14.53
C PHE A 241 8.37 14.86 16.05
N SER A 242 7.12 15.07 16.45
CA SER A 242 6.69 15.02 17.85
C SER A 242 5.81 13.80 18.13
N TYR A 243 5.94 13.21 19.31
CA TYR A 243 5.10 12.08 19.75
C TYR A 243 3.78 12.53 20.35
N HIS A 244 3.82 13.68 21.02
CA HIS A 244 2.66 14.26 21.65
C HIS A 244 2.25 15.51 20.91
N SER A 245 0.97 15.78 20.98
CA SER A 245 0.39 17.03 20.54
C SER A 245 -0.19 17.75 21.76
N ILE A 246 -0.11 19.08 21.73
CA ILE A 246 -0.74 19.97 22.69
C ILE A 246 -2.02 20.48 22.06
N LYS A 247 -3.14 20.26 22.73
CA LYS A 247 -4.44 20.81 22.31
C LYS A 247 -4.45 22.32 22.52
N LEU A 248 -4.84 23.05 21.48
CA LEU A 248 -5.06 24.48 21.59
C LEU A 248 -6.33 24.74 22.40
N THR A 249 -6.23 25.64 23.37
CA THR A 249 -7.38 26.07 24.18
C THR A 249 -8.05 27.28 23.54
N LYS A 250 -9.24 27.67 24.02
CA LYS A 250 -10.00 28.81 23.47
C LYS A 250 -9.27 30.14 23.61
N GLU A 251 -8.33 30.21 24.55
CA GLU A 251 -7.47 31.36 24.83
C GLU A 251 -6.33 31.50 23.83
N ASP A 252 -5.96 30.44 23.11
CA ASP A 252 -4.99 30.53 22.01
C ASP A 252 -5.64 31.26 20.82
N PHE A 253 -5.04 32.34 20.34
CA PHE A 253 -5.61 33.13 19.24
C PHE A 253 -5.82 32.28 17.98
N ARG A 254 -4.97 31.26 17.75
CA ARG A 254 -5.08 30.34 16.61
C ARG A 254 -6.30 29.45 16.73
N PHE A 255 -6.86 29.25 17.92
CA PHE A 255 -8.13 28.55 18.08
C PHE A 255 -9.28 29.27 17.36
N GLN A 256 -9.22 30.61 17.31
CA GLN A 256 -10.30 31.45 16.78
C GLN A 256 -10.19 31.74 15.28
N LEU A 257 -9.08 31.36 14.63
CA LEU A 257 -8.86 31.63 13.21
C LEU A 257 -9.71 30.71 12.33
N SER A 258 -10.01 31.10 11.09
CA SER A 258 -10.66 30.18 10.14
C SER A 258 -9.71 29.05 9.74
N ASP A 259 -10.27 27.93 9.28
CA ASP A 259 -9.47 26.79 8.80
C ASP A 259 -8.57 27.19 7.61
N GLU A 260 -9.02 28.12 6.77
CA GLU A 260 -8.25 28.68 5.65
C GLU A 260 -7.03 29.45 6.16
N ILE A 261 -7.23 30.34 7.15
CA ILE A 261 -6.14 31.12 7.74
C ILE A 261 -5.14 30.19 8.44
N ILE A 262 -5.63 29.17 9.15
CA ILE A 262 -4.75 28.18 9.77
C ILE A 262 -3.88 27.48 8.72
N LYS A 263 -4.48 26.98 7.64
CA LYS A 263 -3.74 26.30 6.58
C LYS A 263 -2.71 27.19 5.90
N GLU A 264 -3.02 28.48 5.71
CA GLU A 264 -2.14 29.43 5.03
C GLU A 264 -1.02 29.95 5.94
N ARG A 265 -1.34 30.29 7.19
CA ARG A 265 -0.45 31.07 8.08
C ARG A 265 0.03 30.34 9.32
N HIS A 266 -0.63 29.25 9.70
CA HIS A 266 -0.29 28.45 10.87
C HIS A 266 -0.19 26.96 10.52
N PRO A 267 0.71 26.57 9.59
CA PRO A 267 0.85 25.18 9.15
C PRO A 267 1.28 24.23 10.28
N GLU A 268 1.75 24.75 11.42
CA GLU A 268 2.04 23.98 12.62
C GLU A 268 0.79 23.47 13.35
N VAL A 269 -0.39 24.07 13.09
CA VAL A 269 -1.66 23.69 13.71
C VAL A 269 -2.34 22.61 12.88
N ARG A 270 -2.48 21.42 13.47
CA ARG A 270 -3.26 20.32 12.89
C ARG A 270 -4.70 20.40 13.34
N ILE A 271 -5.61 20.37 12.37
CA ILE A 271 -7.05 20.27 12.59
C ILE A 271 -7.44 18.79 12.48
N ILE A 272 -7.83 18.19 13.60
CA ILE A 272 -8.25 16.79 13.69
C ILE A 272 -9.69 16.67 13.20
N TYR A 273 -10.10 15.48 12.74
CA TYR A 273 -11.42 15.21 12.16
C TYR A 273 -12.62 15.64 13.04
N ASN A 274 -12.42 15.75 14.36
CA ASN A 274 -13.44 16.18 15.32
C ASN A 274 -13.41 17.70 15.58
N GLY A 275 -12.66 18.47 14.79
CA GLY A 275 -12.48 19.92 14.94
C GLY A 275 -11.45 20.34 16.00
N THR A 276 -10.82 19.40 16.71
CA THR A 276 -9.76 19.72 17.69
C THR A 276 -8.56 20.31 16.94
N ARG A 277 -8.01 21.40 17.45
CA ARG A 277 -6.78 22.01 16.95
C ARG A 277 -5.63 21.68 17.87
N GLU A 278 -4.54 21.16 17.32
CA GLU A 278 -3.39 20.70 18.09
C GLU A 278 -2.09 21.13 17.43
N VAL A 279 -1.05 21.39 18.23
CA VAL A 279 0.33 21.64 17.77
C VAL A 279 1.26 20.57 18.31
N ASP A 280 2.43 20.40 17.69
CA ASP A 280 3.46 19.50 18.21
C ASP A 280 3.96 19.96 19.59
N ASP A 281 4.10 19.02 20.53
CA ASP A 281 4.74 19.26 21.83
C ASP A 281 6.27 19.33 21.69
N PRO A 282 6.89 20.51 21.85
CA PRO A 282 8.34 20.69 21.70
C PRO A 282 9.16 19.79 22.63
N SER A 283 8.60 19.41 23.79
CA SER A 283 9.30 18.56 24.77
C SER A 283 9.41 17.10 24.31
N SER A 284 8.58 16.68 23.35
CA SER A 284 8.54 15.32 22.81
C SER A 284 9.14 15.21 21.40
N GLU A 285 9.66 16.31 20.86
CA GLU A 285 10.27 16.33 19.55
C GLU A 285 11.56 15.50 19.49
N CYS A 286 11.66 14.69 18.45
CA CYS A 286 12.80 13.83 18.18
C CYS A 286 13.21 13.93 16.71
N PHE A 287 14.50 13.75 16.47
CA PHE A 287 15.01 13.34 15.18
C PHE A 287 14.89 11.81 15.08
N GLU A 288 14.06 11.31 14.16
CA GLU A 288 13.97 9.88 13.81
C GLU A 288 14.86 9.59 12.61
N PHE A 289 15.79 8.66 12.79
CA PHE A 289 16.71 8.23 11.75
C PHE A 289 16.01 7.30 10.73
N LEU A 290 16.48 7.33 9.48
CA LEU A 290 15.92 6.55 8.39
C LEU A 290 16.30 5.07 8.53
N GLY A 291 15.30 4.19 8.59
CA GLY A 291 15.50 2.75 8.58
C GLY A 291 14.90 2.05 9.79
N LYS A 292 14.48 0.80 9.57
CA LYS A 292 13.98 -0.10 10.61
C LYS A 292 15.05 -0.28 11.68
N GLY A 293 14.73 0.11 12.91
CA GLY A 293 15.65 0.02 14.05
C GLY A 293 16.76 1.06 14.07
N ALA A 294 16.75 2.07 13.18
CA ALA A 294 17.76 3.13 13.17
C ALA A 294 17.69 4.03 14.43
N GLY A 295 16.54 4.05 15.09
CA GLY A 295 16.35 4.75 16.35
C GLY A 295 16.07 6.24 16.20
N ARG A 296 16.19 6.96 17.31
CA ARG A 296 15.88 8.39 17.41
C ARG A 296 16.72 9.07 18.48
N VAL A 297 16.85 10.39 18.39
CA VAL A 297 17.40 11.24 19.44
C VAL A 297 16.45 12.42 19.72
N LYS A 298 16.25 12.78 21.00
CA LYS A 298 15.46 13.96 21.37
C LYS A 298 16.13 15.23 20.84
N CYS A 299 15.33 16.19 20.37
CA CYS A 299 15.87 17.44 19.82
C CYS A 299 16.63 18.27 20.87
N ASN A 300 16.25 18.19 22.14
CA ASN A 300 16.92 18.88 23.25
C ASN A 300 18.12 18.10 23.84
N ASN A 301 18.51 16.98 23.24
CA ASN A 301 19.68 16.25 23.68
C ASN A 301 20.95 17.03 23.28
N PRO A 302 21.89 17.33 24.20
CA PRO A 302 23.13 18.06 23.87
C PRO A 302 24.00 17.39 22.80
N GLN A 303 23.82 16.09 22.58
CA GLN A 303 24.52 15.29 21.56
C GLN A 303 23.68 15.05 20.30
N ALA A 304 22.54 15.73 20.12
CA ALA A 304 21.66 15.50 18.97
C ALA A 304 22.40 15.71 17.63
N ASP A 305 23.12 16.82 17.49
CA ASP A 305 23.87 17.14 16.26
C ASP A 305 25.00 16.14 16.00
N GLN A 306 25.73 15.74 17.05
CA GLN A 306 26.76 14.71 16.95
C GLN A 306 26.17 13.38 16.44
N LYS A 307 25.05 12.93 17.00
CA LYS A 307 24.41 11.67 16.58
C LYS A 307 23.86 11.73 15.15
N ILE A 308 23.37 12.89 14.72
CA ILE A 308 22.97 13.12 13.32
C ILE A 308 24.18 12.97 12.40
N GLU A 309 25.32 13.56 12.76
CA GLU A 309 26.53 13.48 11.96
C GLU A 309 27.13 12.07 11.92
N GLU A 310 27.15 11.36 13.05
CA GLU A 310 27.52 9.93 13.10
C GLU A 310 26.63 9.08 12.19
N PHE A 311 25.31 9.32 12.22
CA PHE A 311 24.37 8.62 11.35
C PHE A 311 24.59 8.94 9.87
N ARG A 312 24.89 10.22 9.54
CA ARG A 312 25.22 10.66 8.18
C ARG A 312 26.46 9.93 7.66
N GLN A 313 27.55 9.90 8.43
CA GLN A 313 28.79 9.22 8.04
C GLN A 313 28.56 7.73 7.80
N LYS A 314 27.77 7.08 8.67
CA LYS A 314 27.36 5.68 8.48
C LYS A 314 26.55 5.47 7.20
N TYR A 315 25.63 6.38 6.87
CA TYR A 315 24.85 6.30 5.65
C TYR A 315 25.73 6.48 4.38
N GLU A 316 26.71 7.38 4.42
CA GLU A 316 27.69 7.54 3.34
C GLU A 316 28.55 6.28 3.14
N GLN A 317 28.96 5.62 4.23
CA GLN A 317 29.69 4.35 4.16
C GLN A 317 28.85 3.27 3.46
N TYR A 318 27.56 3.14 3.80
CA TYR A 318 26.66 2.21 3.11
C TYR A 318 26.56 2.52 1.61
N LYS A 319 26.52 3.79 1.20
CA LYS A 319 26.48 4.14 -0.23
C LYS A 319 27.76 3.69 -0.96
N ILE A 320 28.93 3.82 -0.34
CA ILE A 320 30.20 3.35 -0.91
C ILE A 320 30.22 1.82 -1.06
N GLU A 321 29.72 1.08 -0.06
CA GLU A 321 29.61 -0.37 -0.13
C GLU A 321 28.63 -0.82 -1.22
N VAL A 322 27.48 -0.16 -1.28
CA VAL A 322 26.44 -0.38 -2.29
C VAL A 322 26.96 -0.13 -3.71
N ASP A 323 27.77 0.90 -3.94
CA ASP A 323 28.33 1.18 -5.28
C ASP A 323 29.14 0.00 -5.81
N LYS A 324 29.90 -0.67 -4.92
CA LYS A 324 30.67 -1.88 -5.28
C LYS A 324 29.74 -3.06 -5.60
N ILE A 325 28.67 -3.22 -4.82
CA ILE A 325 27.65 -4.25 -5.04
C ILE A 325 26.98 -4.05 -6.41
N ILE A 326 26.55 -2.83 -6.71
CA ILE A 326 25.90 -2.49 -7.99
C ILE A 326 26.86 -2.71 -9.15
N GLN A 327 28.13 -2.26 -9.03
CA GLN A 327 29.13 -2.50 -10.06
C GLN A 327 29.30 -4.00 -10.36
N SER A 328 29.42 -4.84 -9.31
CA SER A 328 29.56 -6.29 -9.46
C SER A 328 28.32 -7.00 -10.00
N TYR A 329 27.16 -6.34 -10.00
CA TYR A 329 25.93 -6.89 -10.57
C TYR A 329 25.91 -6.83 -12.10
N PHE A 330 26.64 -5.87 -12.68
CA PHE A 330 26.70 -5.63 -14.13
C PHE A 330 27.98 -6.17 -14.80
N GLU A 331 28.93 -6.70 -14.02
CA GLU A 331 30.10 -7.47 -14.48
C GLU A 331 29.73 -8.93 -14.71
#